data_AF-A0A2N9GD75-F1
#
_entry.id   AF-A0A2N9GD75-F1
#
_cell.length_a   1.000
_cell.length_b   1.000
_cell.length_c   1.000
_cell.angle_alpha   90.00
_cell.angle_beta   90.00
_cell.angle_gamma   90.00
#
_symmetry.space_group_name_H-M   'P 1'
#
loop_
_entity.id
_entity.type
_entity.pdbx_description
1 polymer ?
#
loop_
_entity_poly.entity_id
_entity_poly.type
_entity_poly.pdbx_seq_one_letter_code
_entity_poly.pdbx_strand_id
1 'polypeptide(L)' 'MGSSLAFMQWILKEFPKEEVEDWAAIIAWSIWNARNRFVHEDCQVPPQTIRANALAIRYEFNQARLSFQH' A
#
# COMPACT_ATOMS: atom_id res chain seq x y z
N MET A 1 -1.70 9.24 -22.85
CA MET A 1 -1.54 8.67 -21.50
C MET A 1 -0.58 7.50 -21.63
N GLY A 2 0.62 7.59 -21.04
CA GLY A 2 1.53 6.44 -20.99
C GLY A 2 0.84 5.29 -20.26
N SER A 3 0.93 4.07 -20.80
CA SER A 3 0.27 2.92 -20.19
C SER A 3 0.79 2.71 -18.77
N SER A 4 -0.11 2.37 -17.84
CA SER A 4 0.27 1.98 -16.47
C SER A 4 1.35 0.90 -16.47
N LEU A 5 1.39 0.06 -17.51
CA LEU A 5 2.42 -0.95 -17.73
C LEU A 5 3.84 -0.38 -17.84
N ALA A 6 4.06 0.68 -18.62
CA ALA A 6 5.39 1.28 -18.79
C ALA A 6 5.90 1.91 -17.48
N PHE A 7 4.99 2.51 -16.71
CA PHE A 7 5.28 3.06 -15.39
C PHE A 7 5.62 1.95 -14.38
N MET A 8 4.86 0.86 -14.35
CA MET A 8 5.14 -0.28 -13.48
C MET A 8 6.47 -0.96 -13.82
N GLN A 9 6.80 -1.09 -15.11
CA GLN A 9 8.08 -1.61 -15.57
C GLN A 9 9.26 -0.74 -15.13
N TRP A 10 9.10 0.59 -15.22
CA TRP A 10 10.10 1.53 -14.74
C TRP A 10 10.30 1.42 -13.23
N ILE A 11 9.22 1.42 -12.44
CA ILE A 11 9.29 1.26 -10.98
C ILE A 11 9.98 -0.05 -10.57
N LEU A 12 9.64 -1.18 -11.20
CA LEU A 12 10.25 -2.48 -10.88
C LEU A 12 11.73 -2.57 -11.28
N LYS A 13 12.21 -1.67 -12.15
CA LYS A 13 13.62 -1.57 -12.53
C LYS A 13 14.41 -0.71 -11.53
N GLU A 14 13.79 0.34 -11.01
CA GLU A 14 14.45 1.30 -10.11
C GLU A 14 14.40 0.86 -8.63
N PHE A 15 13.43 0.02 -8.25
CA PHE A 15 13.21 -0.40 -6.86
C PHE A 15 13.19 -1.92 -6.71
N PRO A 16 13.67 -2.48 -5.58
CA PRO A 16 13.51 -3.90 -5.26
C PRO A 16 12.03 -4.29 -5.30
N LYS A 17 11.72 -5.48 -5.86
CA LYS A 17 10.35 -5.98 -5.98
C LYS A 17 9.60 -5.97 -4.65
N GLU A 18 10.27 -6.35 -3.56
CA GLU A 18 9.69 -6.33 -2.20
C GLU A 18 9.32 -4.92 -1.74
N GLU A 19 10.13 -3.91 -2.05
CA GLU A 19 9.79 -2.50 -1.76
C GLU A 19 8.60 -2.05 -2.61
N VAL A 20 8.57 -2.41 -3.91
CA VAL A 20 7.45 -2.06 -4.79
C VAL A 20 6.14 -2.70 -4.33
N GLU A 21 6.17 -3.96 -3.88
CA GLU A 21 5.01 -4.63 -3.31
C GLU A 21 4.55 -3.96 -2.01
N ASP A 22 5.47 -3.58 -1.13
CA ASP A 22 5.18 -2.82 0.08
C ASP A 22 4.51 -1.46 -0.25
N TRP A 23 5.07 -0.72 -1.21
CA TRP A 23 4.55 0.58 -1.63
C TRP A 23 3.19 0.46 -2.34
N ALA A 24 3.08 -0.45 -3.30
CA ALA A 24 1.91 -0.59 -4.17
C ALA A 24 0.74 -1.28 -3.46
N ALA A 25 0.98 -2.24 -2.57
CA ALA A 25 -0.10 -2.95 -1.89
C ALA A 25 -0.51 -2.23 -0.61
N ILE A 26 0.42 -1.67 0.16
CA ILE A 26 0.11 -1.28 1.54
C ILE A 26 -0.18 0.22 1.65
N ILE A 27 0.67 1.05 1.05
CA ILE A 27 0.47 2.51 1.06
C ILE A 27 -0.71 2.88 0.16
N ALA A 28 -0.80 2.30 -1.04
CA ALA A 28 -1.94 2.56 -1.92
C ALA A 28 -3.27 2.09 -1.30
N TRP A 29 -3.30 0.94 -0.62
CA TRP A 29 -4.50 0.45 0.06
C TRP A 29 -4.92 1.32 1.24
N SER A 30 -3.96 1.81 2.03
CA SER A 30 -4.25 2.69 3.17
C SER A 30 -4.82 4.04 2.70
N ILE A 31 -4.28 4.58 1.61
CA ILE A 31 -4.80 5.80 0.97
C ILE A 31 -6.18 5.55 0.36
N TRP A 32 -6.37 4.42 -0.32
CA TRP A 32 -7.66 4.02 -0.90
C TRP A 32 -8.75 3.92 0.17
N ASN A 33 -8.46 3.27 1.30
CA ASN A 33 -9.39 3.18 2.43
C ASN A 33 -9.70 4.55 3.03
N ALA A 34 -8.70 5.41 3.23
CA ALA A 34 -8.93 6.77 3.72
C ALA A 34 -9.83 7.58 2.76
N ARG A 35 -9.59 7.46 1.45
CA ARG A 35 -10.43 8.08 0.41
C ARG A 35 -11.86 7.54 0.44
N ASN A 36 -12.04 6.24 0.64
CA ASN A 36 -13.38 5.65 0.72
C ASN A 36 -14.13 6.10 1.97
N ARG A 37 -13.48 6.16 3.13
CA ARG A 37 -14.07 6.72 4.35
C ARG A 37 -14.48 8.17 4.17
N PHE A 38 -13.65 8.96 3.49
CA PHE A 38 -14.02 10.34 3.17
C PHE A 38 -15.24 10.42 2.26
N VAL A 39 -15.27 9.66 1.16
CA VAL A 39 -16.36 9.73 0.17
C VAL A 39 -17.67 9.12 0.65
N HIS A 40 -17.61 8.05 1.46
CA HIS A 40 -18.79 7.26 1.82
C HIS A 40 -19.23 7.43 3.27
N GLU A 41 -18.34 7.90 4.16
CA GLU A 41 -18.63 8.09 5.59
C GLU A 41 -18.47 9.56 6.03
N ASP A 42 -18.15 10.47 5.09
CA ASP A 42 -17.82 11.89 5.35
C ASP A 42 -16.74 12.06 6.44
N CYS A 43 -15.85 11.07 6.54
CA CYS A 43 -14.86 10.95 7.60
C CYS A 43 -13.45 11.17 7.04
N GLN A 44 -12.87 12.33 7.31
CA GLN A 44 -11.49 12.62 6.94
C GLN A 44 -10.51 12.00 7.96
N VAL A 45 -9.73 11.03 7.50
CA VAL A 45 -8.71 10.38 8.31
C VAL A 45 -7.43 11.24 8.32
N PRO A 46 -6.83 11.55 9.49
CA PRO A 46 -5.58 12.30 9.55
C PRO A 46 -4.41 11.55 8.87
N PRO A 47 -3.48 12.25 8.20
CA PRO A 47 -2.32 11.64 7.55
C PRO A 47 -1.50 10.71 8.47
N GLN A 48 -1.35 11.07 9.75
CA GLN A 48 -0.65 10.29 10.75
C GLN A 48 -1.34 8.93 10.98
N THR A 49 -2.67 8.92 11.01
CA THR A 49 -3.48 7.70 11.14
C THR A 49 -3.41 6.85 9.88
N ILE A 50 -3.44 7.45 8.69
CA ILE A 50 -3.25 6.72 7.42
C ILE A 50 -1.89 6.02 7.41
N ARG A 51 -0.83 6.72 7.83
CA ARG A 51 0.52 6.16 7.95
C ARG A 51 0.60 5.04 8.99
N ALA A 52 -0.03 5.20 10.15
CA ALA A 52 -0.05 4.17 11.19
C ALA A 52 -0.76 2.90 10.68
N ASN A 53 -1.88 3.05 9.99
CA ASN A 53 -2.62 1.93 9.39
C ASN A 53 -1.77 1.20 8.34
N ALA A 54 -1.06 1.93 7.48
CA ALA A 54 -0.15 1.34 6.51
C ALA A 54 0.95 0.51 7.19
N LEU A 55 1.57 1.03 8.26
CA LEU A 55 2.60 0.30 8.99
C LEU A 55 2.04 -0.96 9.68
N ALA A 56 0.81 -0.91 10.20
CA ALA A 56 0.13 -2.05 10.81
C ALA A 56 -0.14 -3.15 9.78
N ILE A 57 -0.73 -2.79 8.62
CA ILE A 57 -0.99 -3.73 7.51
C ILE A 57 0.33 -4.37 7.03
N ARG A 58 1.42 -3.59 6.94
CA ARG A 58 2.74 -4.13 6.58
C ARG A 58 3.26 -5.15 7.59
N TYR A 59 3.08 -4.88 8.87
CA TYR A 59 3.47 -5.80 9.92
C TYR A 59 2.68 -7.11 9.79
N GLU A 60 1.35 -7.04 9.68
CA GLU A 60 0.47 -8.19 9.52
C GLU A 60 0.77 -9.00 8.26
N PHE A 61 0.98 -8.34 7.12
CA PHE A 61 1.35 -8.99 5.87
C PHE A 61 2.66 -9.77 6.00
N ASN A 62 3.68 -9.19 6.62
CA ASN A 62 4.96 -9.87 6.82
C ASN A 62 4.82 -11.05 7.78
N GLN A 63 4.04 -10.93 8.85
CA GLN A 63 3.75 -12.06 9.75
C GLN A 63 3.04 -13.20 9.01
N ALA A 64 2.01 -12.88 8.22
CA ALA A 64 1.30 -13.87 7.41
C ALA A 64 2.24 -14.54 6.40
N ARG A 65 3.05 -13.76 5.68
CA ARG A 65 4.04 -14.29 4.72
C ARG A 65 5.00 -15.29 5.37
N LEU A 66 5.54 -14.96 6.54
CA LEU A 66 6.45 -15.83 7.27
C LEU A 66 5.75 -17.12 7.75
N SER A 67 4.46 -17.07 8.07
CA SER A 67 3.70 -18.25 8.48
C SER A 67 3.53 -19.30 7.38
N PHE A 68 3.62 -18.91 6.10
CA PHE A 68 3.54 -19.83 4.95
C PHE A 68 4.90 -20.46 4.56
N GLN A 69 5.99 -20.10 5.24
CA GLN A 69 7.34 -20.58 4.93
C GLN A 69 7.78 -21.75 5.85
N HIS A 70 6.86 -22.31 6.65
CA HIS A 70 7.07 -23.45 7.55
C HIS A 70 6.29 -24.69 7.11
#